data_AF-A0A382SJE1-F1
#
_entry.id   AF-A0A382SJE1-F1
#
_cell.length_a   1.000
_cell.length_b   1.000
_cell.length_c   1.000
_cell.angle_alpha   90.00
_cell.angle_beta   90.00
_cell.angle_gamma   90.00
#
_symmetry.space_group_name_H-M   'P 1'
#
loop_
_entity.id
_entity.type
_entity.pdbx_description
1 polymer ?
#
loop_
_entity_poly.entity_id
_entity_poly.type
_entity_poly.pdbx_seq_one_letter_code
_entity_poly.pdbx_strand_id
1 'polypeptide(L)'
;MEHTLAMQIVGGVALLIGLRMNLDPVGFNKNIFGDVEGIDSGESSAMRMAIGGGVLALGIINIYCSFNVEDAAAGEAILTGTAIGLAVFLGTVAGAKFRGYTDSIPTLPMVVLPTLIAICLYSALM
;
A
#
# COMPACT_ATOMS: atom_id res chain seq x y z
N MET A 1 1.37 15.31 14.41
CA MET A 1 1.91 13.99 14.83
C MET A 1 3.33 13.91 14.30
N GLU A 2 4.30 13.47 15.11
CA GLU A 2 5.71 13.39 14.69
C GLU A 2 5.89 12.65 13.37
N HIS A 3 6.68 13.24 12.46
CA HIS A 3 6.91 12.68 11.12
C HIS A 3 7.51 11.28 11.19
N THR A 4 8.45 11.06 12.12
CA THR A 4 9.04 9.73 12.39
C THR A 4 7.98 8.69 12.73
N LEU A 5 7.04 9.02 13.62
CA LEU A 5 5.97 8.10 14.01
C LEU A 5 5.03 7.81 12.82
N ALA A 6 4.69 8.84 12.05
CA ALA A 6 3.84 8.68 10.87
C ALA A 6 4.49 7.75 9.83
N MET A 7 5.78 7.96 9.53
CA MET A 7 6.55 7.11 8.62
C MET A 7 6.64 5.67 9.13
N GLN A 8 6.79 5.46 10.44
CA GLN A 8 6.83 4.11 11.03
C GLN A 8 5.48 3.40 10.93
N ILE A 9 4.36 4.10 11.19
CA ILE A 9 3.02 3.51 11.07
C ILE A 9 2.73 3.14 9.62
N VAL A 10 2.93 4.08 8.69
CA VAL A 10 2.68 3.86 7.26
C VAL A 10 3.60 2.78 6.72
N GLY A 11 4.88 2.85 7.07
CA GLY A 11 5.89 1.89 6.67
C GLY A 11 5.61 0.49 7.20
N GLY A 12 5.25 0.36 8.48
CA GLY A 12 4.94 -0.90 9.13
C GLY A 12 3.69 -1.57 8.56
N VAL A 13 2.60 -0.83 8.36
CA VAL A 13 1.37 -1.37 7.75
C VAL A 13 1.64 -1.83 6.32
N ALA A 14 2.34 -1.02 5.51
CA ALA A 14 2.72 -1.39 4.14
C ALA A 14 3.61 -2.65 4.12
N LEU A 15 4.57 -2.75 5.03
CA LEU A 15 5.44 -3.92 5.18
C LEU A 15 4.60 -5.19 5.45
N LEU A 16 3.70 -5.15 6.43
CA LEU A 16 2.86 -6.31 6.78
C LEU A 16 1.97 -6.76 5.62
N ILE A 17 1.38 -5.82 4.89
CA ILE A 17 0.53 -6.13 3.73
C ILE A 17 1.37 -6.72 2.60
N GLY A 18 2.50 -6.10 2.28
CA GLY A 18 3.40 -6.58 1.24
C GLY A 18 3.96 -7.97 1.54
N LEU A 19 4.28 -8.27 2.81
CA LEU A 19 4.67 -9.61 3.27
C LEU A 19 3.52 -10.60 3.06
N ARG A 20 2.30 -10.24 3.48
CA ARG A 20 1.13 -11.11 3.32
C ARG A 20 0.82 -11.43 1.85
N MET A 21 1.03 -10.47 0.94
CA MET A 21 0.89 -10.67 -0.51
C MET A 21 1.96 -11.59 -1.10
N ASN A 22 3.15 -11.65 -0.52
CA ASN A 22 4.24 -12.49 -1.00
C ASN A 22 4.27 -13.88 -0.37
N LEU A 23 3.86 -14.01 0.90
CA LEU A 23 3.83 -15.29 1.63
C LEU A 23 2.66 -16.19 1.19
N ASP A 24 1.50 -15.60 0.90
CA ASP A 24 0.34 -16.34 0.41
C ASP A 24 -0.47 -15.48 -0.59
N PRO A 25 0.05 -15.34 -1.83
CA PRO A 25 -0.60 -14.56 -2.89
C PRO A 25 -1.97 -15.14 -3.29
N VAL A 26 -2.11 -16.47 -3.28
CA VAL A 26 -3.37 -17.15 -3.65
C VAL A 26 -4.46 -16.82 -2.65
N GLY A 27 -4.23 -17.02 -1.34
CA GLY A 27 -5.22 -16.69 -0.32
C GLY A 27 -5.52 -15.20 -0.27
N PHE A 28 -4.53 -14.34 -0.55
CA PHE A 28 -4.78 -12.89 -0.68
C PHE A 28 -5.73 -12.57 -1.84
N ASN A 29 -5.52 -13.19 -3.01
CA ASN A 29 -6.40 -13.05 -4.16
C ASN A 29 -7.82 -13.57 -3.86
N LYS A 30 -7.95 -14.77 -3.28
CA LYS A 30 -9.26 -15.37 -2.95
C LYS A 30 -10.04 -14.54 -1.91
N ASN A 31 -9.36 -13.92 -0.95
CA ASN A 31 -10.01 -13.03 0.02
C ASN A 31 -10.62 -11.77 -0.63
N ILE A 32 -10.14 -11.37 -1.81
CA ILE A 32 -10.64 -10.21 -2.54
C ILE A 32 -11.73 -10.61 -3.54
N PHE A 33 -11.44 -11.62 -4.35
CA PHE A 33 -12.24 -11.95 -5.54
C PHE A 33 -13.13 -13.18 -5.36
N GLY A 34 -12.98 -13.91 -4.24
CA GLY A 34 -13.57 -15.24 -4.07
C GLY A 34 -12.81 -16.30 -4.86
N ASP A 35 -13.41 -17.48 -4.95
CA ASP A 35 -12.86 -18.60 -5.71
C ASP A 35 -13.35 -18.54 -7.16
N VAL A 36 -12.67 -17.75 -7.99
CA VAL A 36 -13.00 -17.55 -9.41
C VAL A 36 -11.97 -18.25 -10.31
N GLU A 37 -12.37 -18.57 -11.54
CA GLU A 37 -11.49 -19.25 -12.49
C GLU A 37 -10.17 -18.49 -12.70
N GLY A 38 -9.04 -19.20 -12.61
CA GLY A 38 -7.70 -18.64 -12.79
C GLY A 38 -7.14 -17.85 -11.60
N ILE A 39 -7.88 -17.70 -10.50
CA ILE A 39 -7.46 -16.91 -9.34
C ILE A 39 -6.21 -17.48 -8.63
N ASP A 40 -6.07 -18.81 -8.66
CA ASP A 40 -5.00 -19.60 -8.07
C ASP A 40 -3.93 -20.02 -9.09
N SER A 41 -4.00 -19.48 -10.31
CA SER A 41 -2.94 -19.66 -11.32
C SER A 41 -1.60 -19.09 -10.83
N GLY A 42 -0.51 -19.66 -11.36
CA GLY A 42 0.84 -19.18 -11.09
C GLY A 42 1.06 -17.74 -11.55
N GLU A 43 0.48 -17.37 -12.69
CA GLU A 43 0.57 -16.03 -13.28
C GLU A 43 -0.18 -14.99 -12.43
N SER A 44 -1.40 -15.28 -11.99
CA SER A 44 -2.16 -14.44 -11.06
C SER A 44 -1.39 -14.23 -9.75
N SER A 45 -0.80 -15.30 -9.23
CA SER A 45 0.01 -15.27 -8.01
C SER A 45 1.29 -14.44 -8.19
N ALA A 46 1.98 -14.61 -9.32
CA ALA A 46 3.19 -13.84 -9.65
C ALA A 46 2.90 -12.33 -9.75
N MET A 47 1.78 -11.95 -10.38
CA MET A 47 1.35 -10.55 -10.44
C MET A 47 1.04 -9.99 -9.04
N ARG A 48 0.39 -10.78 -8.18
CA ARG A 48 0.14 -10.39 -6.78
C ARG A 48 1.43 -10.20 -5.99
N MET A 49 2.41 -11.08 -6.16
CA MET A 49 3.72 -10.97 -5.52
C MET A 49 4.45 -9.71 -5.99
N ALA A 50 4.43 -9.40 -7.28
CA ALA A 50 5.03 -8.18 -7.82
C ALA A 50 4.39 -6.91 -7.24
N ILE A 51 3.06 -6.86 -7.16
CA ILE A 51 2.34 -5.77 -6.48
C ILE A 51 2.75 -5.69 -5.00
N GLY A 52 2.79 -6.82 -4.30
CA GLY A 52 3.25 -6.91 -2.91
C GLY A 52 4.67 -6.41 -2.73
N GLY A 53 5.58 -6.69 -3.67
CA GLY A 53 6.95 -6.18 -3.69
C GLY A 53 7.01 -4.65 -3.78
N GLY A 54 6.13 -4.04 -4.58
CA GLY A 54 5.99 -2.58 -4.62
C GLY A 54 5.53 -1.99 -3.28
N VAL A 55 4.56 -2.63 -2.62
CA VAL A 55 4.11 -2.21 -1.28
C VAL A 55 5.20 -2.40 -0.22
N LEU A 56 5.96 -3.51 -0.29
CA LEU A 56 7.13 -3.74 0.57
C LEU A 56 8.18 -2.64 0.41
N ALA A 57 8.53 -2.30 -0.84
CA ALA A 57 9.51 -1.25 -1.12
C ALA A 57 9.09 0.09 -0.51
N LEU A 58 7.83 0.49 -0.69
CA LEU A 58 7.28 1.70 -0.07
C LEU A 58 7.39 1.65 1.46
N GLY A 59 7.06 0.49 2.05
CA GLY A 59 7.12 0.28 3.49
C GLY A 59 8.54 0.41 4.05
N ILE A 60 9.50 -0.25 3.42
CA ILE A 60 10.92 -0.23 3.81
C ILE A 60 11.50 1.16 3.66
N ILE A 61 11.19 1.89 2.57
CA ILE A 61 11.65 3.27 2.37
C ILE A 61 11.16 4.17 3.51
N ASN A 62 9.88 4.10 3.87
CA ASN A 62 9.33 4.90 4.97
C ASN A 62 9.98 4.56 6.32
N ILE A 63 10.13 3.26 6.63
CA ILE A 63 10.82 2.82 7.86
C ILE A 63 12.26 3.33 7.88
N TYR A 64 13.00 3.14 6.78
CA TYR A 64 14.39 3.59 6.67
C TYR A 64 14.51 5.10 6.89
N CYS A 65 13.70 5.89 6.18
CA CYS A 65 13.67 7.35 6.34
C CYS A 65 13.33 7.76 7.77
N SER A 66 12.43 7.06 8.45
CA SER A 66 12.05 7.37 9.84
C SER A 66 13.22 7.32 10.83
N PHE A 67 14.25 6.53 10.55
CA PHE A 67 15.44 6.38 11.40
C PHE A 67 16.62 7.23 10.93
N ASN A 68 16.60 7.75 9.70
CA ASN A 68 17.77 8.34 9.07
C ASN A 68 17.55 9.80 8.60
N VAL A 69 16.32 10.30 8.66
CA VAL A 69 15.98 11.67 8.27
C VAL A 69 15.50 12.43 9.51
N GLU A 70 16.33 13.36 9.96
CA GLU A 70 16.06 14.20 11.13
C GLU A 70 15.55 15.60 10.76
N ASP A 71 15.77 16.03 9.51
CA ASP A 71 15.30 17.32 9.03
C ASP A 71 13.78 17.32 8.84
N ALA A 72 13.11 18.29 9.48
CA ALA A 72 11.65 18.37 9.50
C ALA A 72 11.07 18.59 8.09
N ALA A 73 11.67 19.47 7.29
CA ALA A 73 11.20 19.75 5.93
C ALA A 73 11.37 18.54 5.01
N ALA A 74 12.45 17.77 5.16
CA ALA A 74 12.63 16.50 4.47
C ALA A 74 11.59 15.46 4.92
N GLY A 75 11.27 15.38 6.22
CA GLY A 75 10.21 14.52 6.74
C GLY A 75 8.84 14.85 6.15
N GLU A 76 8.47 16.13 6.10
CA GLU A 76 7.26 16.63 5.44
C GLU A 76 7.21 16.22 3.96
N ALA A 77 8.31 16.44 3.23
CA ALA A 77 8.39 16.10 1.81
C ALA A 77 8.22 14.59 1.57
N ILE A 78 8.81 13.74 2.42
CA ILE A 78 8.70 12.27 2.32
C ILE A 78 7.26 11.82 2.56
N LEU A 79 6.59 12.37 3.58
CA LEU A 79 5.20 12.00 3.88
C LEU A 79 4.24 12.52 2.82
N THR A 80 4.46 13.72 2.29
CA THR A 80 3.68 14.27 1.18
C THR A 80 3.86 13.42 -0.09
N GLY A 81 5.11 13.07 -0.43
CA GLY A 81 5.40 12.18 -1.54
C GLY A 81 4.80 10.79 -1.38
N THR A 82 4.84 10.24 -0.15
CA THR A 82 4.21 8.96 0.20
C THR A 82 2.70 9.04 0.03
N ALA A 83 2.04 10.11 0.48
CA ALA A 83 0.62 10.33 0.30
C ALA A 83 0.23 10.37 -1.19
N ILE A 84 1.00 11.10 -2.01
CA ILE A 84 0.77 11.19 -3.47
C ILE A 84 0.93 9.81 -4.10
N GLY A 85 2.01 9.08 -3.78
CA GLY A 85 2.24 7.73 -4.31
C GLY A 85 1.12 6.74 -3.93
N LEU A 86 0.69 6.77 -2.67
CA LEU A 86 -0.44 5.96 -2.19
C LEU A 86 -1.75 6.36 -2.86
N ALA A 87 -2.00 7.65 -3.13
CA ALA A 87 -3.19 8.12 -3.82
C ALA A 87 -3.23 7.64 -5.28
N VAL A 88 -2.08 7.68 -5.98
CA VAL A 88 -1.95 7.10 -7.32
C VAL A 88 -2.21 5.59 -7.27
N PHE A 89 -1.65 4.88 -6.29
CA PHE A 89 -1.88 3.44 -6.13
C PHE A 89 -3.35 3.11 -5.83
N LEU A 90 -4.01 3.87 -4.96
CA LEU A 90 -5.45 3.73 -4.72
C LEU A 90 -6.25 3.95 -6.02
N GLY A 91 -5.85 4.94 -6.83
CA GLY A 91 -6.44 5.20 -8.13
C GLY A 91 -6.35 4.02 -9.09
N THR A 92 -5.21 3.31 -9.14
CA THR A 92 -5.08 2.11 -10.00
C THR A 92 -5.93 0.96 -9.51
N VAL A 93 -6.03 0.78 -8.18
CA VAL A 93 -6.88 -0.25 -7.55
C VAL A 93 -8.36 0.00 -7.82
N ALA A 94 -8.85 1.22 -7.56
CA ALA A 94 -10.23 1.59 -7.82
C ALA A 94 -10.55 1.58 -9.33
N GLY A 95 -9.58 2.02 -10.14
CA GLY A 95 -9.69 2.11 -11.59
C GLY A 95 -9.96 0.77 -12.26
N ALA A 96 -9.50 -0.36 -11.69
CA ALA A 96 -9.77 -1.69 -12.25
C ALA A 96 -11.29 -1.97 -12.37
N LYS A 97 -12.08 -1.56 -11.37
CA LYS A 97 -13.54 -1.69 -11.43
C LYS A 97 -14.18 -0.72 -12.41
N PHE A 98 -13.81 0.57 -12.34
CA PHE A 98 -14.41 1.58 -13.23
C PHE A 98 -14.07 1.35 -14.71
N ARG A 99 -12.99 0.63 -15.00
CA ARG A 99 -12.60 0.20 -16.35
C ARG A 99 -13.19 -1.15 -16.77
N GLY A 100 -13.98 -1.80 -15.91
CA GLY A 100 -14.67 -3.05 -16.23
C GLY A 100 -13.81 -4.32 -16.21
N TYR A 101 -12.64 -4.29 -15.57
CA TYR A 101 -11.78 -5.48 -15.45
C TYR A 101 -12.16 -6.40 -14.27
N THR A 102 -12.97 -5.92 -13.34
CA THR A 102 -13.45 -6.68 -12.18
C THR A 102 -14.75 -6.10 -11.63
N ASP A 103 -15.68 -6.95 -11.23
CA ASP A 103 -16.88 -6.54 -10.49
C ASP A 103 -16.62 -6.36 -8.99
N SER A 104 -15.55 -7.00 -8.50
CA SER A 104 -15.11 -6.94 -7.11
C SER A 104 -14.25 -5.71 -6.86
N ILE A 105 -14.51 -5.02 -5.74
CA ILE A 105 -13.62 -3.99 -5.19
C ILE A 105 -12.82 -4.65 -4.07
N PRO A 106 -11.49 -4.54 -4.05
CA PRO A 106 -10.70 -5.03 -2.93
C PRO A 106 -10.91 -4.14 -1.71
N THR A 107 -11.84 -4.53 -0.85
CA THR A 107 -12.27 -3.75 0.32
C THR A 107 -11.11 -3.38 1.24
N LEU A 108 -10.18 -4.31 1.47
CA LEU A 108 -9.02 -4.06 2.34
C LEU A 108 -8.15 -2.90 1.82
N PRO A 109 -7.61 -2.91 0.57
CA PRO A 109 -6.97 -1.74 -0.02
C PRO A 109 -7.80 -0.45 0.02
N MET A 110 -9.11 -0.52 -0.22
CA MET A 110 -9.98 0.66 -0.21
C MET A 110 -10.17 1.29 1.17
N VAL A 111 -9.88 0.56 2.25
CA VAL A 111 -9.90 1.11 3.62
C VAL A 111 -8.49 1.51 4.04
N VAL A 112 -7.51 0.65 3.81
CA VAL A 112 -6.15 0.86 4.27
C VAL A 112 -5.48 2.01 3.53
N LEU A 113 -5.54 2.06 2.20
CA LEU A 113 -4.82 3.09 1.44
C LEU A 113 -5.30 4.51 1.78
N PRO A 114 -6.62 4.83 1.82
CA PRO A 114 -7.08 6.13 2.28
C PRO A 114 -6.65 6.46 3.72
N THR A 115 -6.65 5.46 4.61
CA THR A 115 -6.21 5.65 6.00
C THR A 115 -4.74 6.05 6.06
N LEU A 116 -3.87 5.35 5.32
CA LEU A 116 -2.45 5.68 5.26
C LEU A 116 -2.19 7.05 4.62
N ILE A 117 -2.94 7.39 3.56
CA ILE A 117 -2.89 8.73 2.95
C ILE A 117 -3.26 9.81 3.98
N ALA A 118 -4.35 9.61 4.73
CA ALA A 118 -4.78 10.56 5.75
C ALA A 118 -3.74 10.72 6.86
N ILE A 119 -3.09 9.64 7.30
CA ILE A 119 -2.00 9.67 8.29
C ILE A 119 -0.81 10.49 7.76
N CYS A 120 -0.40 10.25 6.51
CA CYS A 120 0.68 11.00 5.88
C CYS A 120 0.36 12.50 5.81
N LEU A 121 -0.82 12.86 5.28
CA LEU A 121 -1.22 14.26 5.11
C LEU A 121 -1.43 14.96 6.46
N TYR A 122 -2.01 14.28 7.44
CA TYR A 122 -2.19 14.84 8.77
C TYR A 122 -0.84 15.17 9.43
N SER A 123 0.17 14.30 9.27
CA SER A 123 1.49 14.57 9.81
C SER A 123 2.26 15.61 9.00
N ALA A 124 2.10 15.65 7.68
CA ALA A 124 2.82 16.60 6.83
C ALA A 124 2.30 18.04 6.96
N LEU A 125 0.99 18.23 7.19
CA LEU A 125 0.36 19.56 7.19
C LEU A 125 0.21 20.20 8.57
N MET A 126 0.50 19.46 9.66
CA MET A 126 0.27 19.88 11.05
C MET A 126 1.54 19.74 11.89
#